data_AF-A0A7C2H0J8-F1
#
_entry.id   AF-A0A7C2H0J8-F1
#
_cell.length_a   1.000
_cell.length_b   1.000
_cell.length_c   1.000
_cell.angle_alpha   90.00
_cell.angle_beta   90.00
_cell.angle_gamma   90.00
#
_symmetry.space_group_name_H-M   'P 1'
#
loop_
_entity.id
_entity.type
_entity.pdbx_description
1 polymer ?
#
loop_
_entity_poly.entity_id
_entity_poly.type
_entity_poly.pdbx_seq_one_letter_code
_entity_poly.pdbx_strand_id
1 'polypeptide(L)' 'MAIVAPVDEHRGGRLYNAAWVFNKEGEFLGRYGKVHCTTIERAWGVTAVD' A
#
# COMPACT_ATOMS: atom_id res chain seq x y z
N MET A 1 15.87 -1.00 -12.89
CA MET A 1 15.39 -2.03 -11.93
C MET A 1 14.70 -1.30 -10.81
N ALA A 2 13.52 -1.75 -10.40
CA ALA A 2 12.76 -1.17 -9.30
C ALA A 2 12.35 -2.29 -8.34
N ILE A 3 12.25 -1.97 -7.06
CA ILE A 3 11.73 -2.87 -6.04
C ILE A 3 10.29 -2.46 -5.75
N VAL A 4 9.39 -3.45 -5.73
CA VAL A 4 8.01 -3.28 -5.29
C VAL A 4 7.85 -4.04 -3.98
N ALA A 5 7.56 -3.32 -2.90
CA ALA A 5 7.38 -3.87 -1.57
C ALA A 5 5.90 -3.81 -1.16
N PRO A 6 5.19 -4.93 -1.05
CA PRO A 6 3.86 -4.95 -0.46
C PRO A 6 3.95 -4.70 1.05
N VAL A 7 3.11 -3.80 1.56
CA VAL A 7 3.13 -3.36 2.95
C VAL A 7 1.71 -3.08 3.48
N ASP A 8 1.54 -3.26 4.78
CA ASP A 8 0.40 -2.74 5.54
C ASP A 8 0.70 -1.29 5.94
N GLU A 9 0.27 -0.33 5.11
CA GLU A 9 0.58 1.09 5.27
C GLU A 9 -0.39 1.77 6.24
N HIS A 10 0.15 2.35 7.32
CA HIS A 10 -0.61 3.24 8.19
C HIS A 10 -0.43 4.70 7.76
N ARG A 11 -1.52 5.35 7.33
CA ARG A 11 -1.49 6.75 6.89
C ARG A 11 -2.75 7.49 7.32
N GLY A 12 -2.58 8.59 8.06
CA GLY A 12 -3.71 9.42 8.52
C GLY A 12 -4.72 8.66 9.39
N GLY A 13 -4.25 7.74 10.23
CA GLY A 13 -5.10 6.92 11.10
C GLY A 13 -5.86 5.79 10.39
N ARG A 14 -5.56 5.52 9.12
CA ARG A 14 -6.16 4.44 8.33
C ARG A 14 -5.11 3.42 7.91
N LEU A 15 -5.53 2.17 7.80
CA LEU A 15 -4.73 1.05 7.32
C LEU A 15 -4.99 0.80 5.84
N TYR A 16 -3.96 0.63 5.02
CA TYR A 16 -4.08 0.34 3.60
C TYR A 16 -3.27 -0.89 3.23
N ASN A 17 -3.81 -1.74 2.35
CA ASN A 17 -2.99 -2.69 1.59
C ASN A 17 -2.31 -1.89 0.47
N ALA A 18 -1.01 -1.68 0.60
CA ALA A 18 -0.25 -0.83 -0.31
C ALA A 18 0.97 -1.55 -0.90
N ALA A 19 1.45 -1.04 -2.03
CA ALA A 19 2.72 -1.43 -2.61
C ALA A 19 3.58 -0.17 -2.79
N TRP A 20 4.76 -0.17 -2.17
CA TRP A 20 5.73 0.91 -2.27
C TRP A 20 6.73 0.61 -3.39
N VAL A 21 7.12 1.65 -4.13
CA VAL A 21 8.03 1.53 -5.27
C VAL A 21 9.30 2.30 -4.98
N PHE A 22 10.44 1.62 -5.15
CA PHE A 22 11.77 2.20 -4.98
C PHE A 22 12.60 2.01 -6.26
N ASN A 23 13.43 3.01 -6.62
CA ASN A 23 14.41 2.86 -7.69
C ASN A 23 15.67 2.10 -7.20
N LYS A 24 16.66 1.93 -8.09
CA LYS A 24 17.89 1.20 -7.78
C LYS A 24 18.81 1.96 -6.82
N GLU A 25 18.63 3.28 -6.71
CA GLU A 25 19.30 4.15 -5.76
C GLU A 25 18.66 4.11 -4.36
N GLY A 26 17.51 3.43 -4.21
CA GLY A 26 16.76 3.34 -2.96
C GLY A 26 15.81 4.51 -2.72
N GLU A 27 15.61 5.39 -3.69
CA GLU A 27 14.68 6.51 -3.58
C GLU A 27 13.24 6.03 -3.71
N PHE A 28 12.38 6.55 -2.83
CA PHE A 28 10.95 6.29 -2.87
C PHE A 28 10.31 7.02 -4.05
N LEU A 29 9.84 6.27 -5.03
CA LEU A 29 9.20 6.82 -6.23
C LEU A 29 7.70 7.06 -6.02
N GLY A 30 7.07 6.30 -5.14
CA GLY A 30 5.65 6.40 -4.89
C GLY A 30 5.04 5.13 -4.32
N ARG A 31 3.72 5.14 -4.24
CA ARG A 31 2.93 4.03 -3.70
C ARG A 31 1.65 3.85 -4.48
N TYR A 32 1.22 2.59 -4.55
CA TYR A 32 -0.10 2.18 -4.98
C TYR A 32 -0.88 1.70 -3.75
N GLY A 33 -2.14 2.12 -3.60
CA GLY A 33 -3.06 1.51 -2.64
C GLY A 33 -4.03 0.59 -3.36
N LYS A 34 -4.45 -0.49 -2.71
CA LYS A 34 -5.45 -1.39 -3.29
C LYS A 34 -6.83 -0.71 -3.35
N VAL A 35 -7.41 -0.64 -4.55
CA VAL A 35 -8.74 -0.05 -4.80
C VAL A 35 -9.87 -1.01 -4.42
N HIS A 36 -9.71 -2.30 -4.72
CA HIS A 36 -10.71 -3.32 -4.44
C HIS A 36 -10.27 -4.24 -3.30
N CYS A 37 -10.61 -3.86 -2.07
CA CYS A 37 -10.38 -4.69 -0.89
C CYS A 37 -11.35 -5.88 -0.85
N THR A 38 -10.81 -7.05 -0.53
CA THR A 38 -11.56 -8.27 -0.21
C THR A 38 -12.33 -8.13 1.10
N THR A 39 -13.27 -9.04 1.36
CA THR A 39 -14.04 -9.06 2.61
C THR A 39 -13.15 -9.20 3.84
N ILE A 40 -12.10 -10.02 3.79
CA ILE A 40 -11.19 -10.22 4.94
C ILE A 40 -10.35 -8.98 5.24
N GLU A 41 -9.87 -8.29 4.20
CA GLU A 41 -9.12 -7.04 4.37
C GLU A 41 -9.99 -5.97 5.04
N ARG A 42 -11.25 -5.83 4.60
CA ARG A 42 -12.21 -4.91 5.24
C ARG A 42 -12.49 -5.30 6.68
N ALA A 43 -12.61 -6.59 6.98
CA ALA A 43 -12.81 -7.08 8.35
C ALA A 43 -11.63 -6.75 9.28
N TRP A 44 -10.42 -6.60 8.72
CA TRP A 44 -9.22 -6.15 9.44
C TRP A 44 -9.03 -4.62 9.45
N GLY A 45 -10.00 -3.87 8.94
CA GLY A 45 -9.96 -2.40 8.94
C GLY A 45 -9.17 -1.79 7.80
N VAL A 46 -8.81 -2.56 6.76
CA VAL A 46 -8.16 -2.03 5.57
C VAL A 46 -9.12 -1.12 4.81
N THR A 47 -8.65 0.08 4.50
CA THR A 47 -9.32 1.12 3.72
C THR A 47 -8.92 1.00 2.26
N ALA A 48 -9.91 1.02 1.35
CA ALA A 48 -9.64 1.17 -0.07
C ALA A 48 -9.16 2.59 -0.38
N VAL A 49 -8.27 2.74 -1.34
CA VAL A 49 -7.98 4.07 -1.91
C VAL A 49 -9.05 4.43 -2.93
N ASP A 50 -9.52 5.68 -2.86
CA ASP A 50 -10.49 6.29 -3.77
C ASP A 50 -9.88 6.60 -5.14
#